data_AF-A0A523P7F1-F1
#
_entry.id   AF-A0A523P7F1-F1
#
_cell.length_a   1.000
_cell.length_b   1.000
_cell.length_c   1.000
_cell.angle_alpha   90.00
_cell.angle_beta   90.00
_cell.angle_gamma   90.00
#
_symmetry.space_group_name_H-M   'P 1'
#
loop_
_entity.id
_entity.type
_entity.pdbx_description
1 polymer ?
#
loop_
_entity_poly.entity_id
_entity_poly.type
_entity_poly.pdbx_seq_one_letter_code
_entity_poly.pdbx_strand_id
1 'polypeptide(L)'
;MKADENRRILVIDDNEAIHEDFRKILEKPGQSSTALADAKAAFLGSEAVPVTEQPDGFEIISGFQGQEGYDLVRASIAQKEPFAMAFVDVRMPPGWDGIETIEHMWKVDPGLQVVICTAFADYSWDQMVRKLGRSDKLLILKKPFEPIEICQLASALTAKWNAAQHEQHLISELTAAELTARAYAASLQTMNSALETAKATADKASELKTQFLVHLSDEIHRNLDGILGSIDNLRAPDDASETKLEHLDVILGASHHMIRAIDQILDFTMIESGQVQVEISTCSPLTIAEGVAHDLGDFAREKSLSLQVDVAGPIPETIQTDESRLREIIYNLVQNAIRFTEEGSVRIQLDTVQTDDWNRPNLRFQIIDTGIGVPLEHQGNLFEPFFRLRDPGGGEAAGTGLGLTLAKRLARLLGAEISIGSLPDQGSTFTLTLRVSTAPASSPADVALPATPRRRGGEA
;
A
#
# COMPACT_ATOMS: atom_id res chain seq x y z
N MET A 1 -37.07 -24.14 -3.30
CA MET A 1 -37.59 -24.39 -4.66
C MET A 1 -36.94 -25.66 -5.15
N LYS A 2 -37.70 -26.74 -5.41
CA LYS A 2 -37.13 -27.88 -6.16
C LYS A 2 -36.72 -27.31 -7.52
N ALA A 3 -35.42 -27.35 -7.83
CA ALA A 3 -34.99 -27.12 -9.20
C ALA A 3 -35.74 -28.11 -10.09
N ASP A 4 -36.27 -27.63 -11.21
CA ASP A 4 -36.97 -28.49 -12.17
C ASP A 4 -35.98 -29.57 -12.59
N GLU A 5 -36.25 -30.83 -12.22
CA GLU A 5 -35.37 -31.94 -12.56
C GLU A 5 -35.33 -32.04 -14.09
N ASN A 6 -34.15 -32.15 -14.70
CA ASN A 6 -34.08 -32.32 -16.15
C ASN A 6 -34.71 -33.67 -16.50
N ARG A 7 -35.88 -33.68 -17.13
CA ARG A 7 -36.60 -34.89 -17.57
C ARG A 7 -36.64 -35.02 -19.09
N ARG A 8 -35.67 -34.44 -19.79
CA ARG A 8 -35.59 -34.44 -21.24
C ARG A 8 -34.83 -35.65 -21.74
N ILE A 9 -35.52 -36.47 -22.53
CA ILE A 9 -35.01 -37.73 -23.08
C ILE A 9 -34.98 -37.63 -24.60
N LEU A 10 -33.86 -38.01 -25.21
CA LEU A 10 -33.74 -38.17 -26.65
C LEU A 10 -33.91 -39.64 -27.03
N VAL A 11 -34.76 -39.94 -28.00
CA VAL A 11 -34.90 -41.27 -28.58
C VAL A 11 -34.41 -41.22 -30.01
N ILE A 12 -33.43 -42.06 -30.36
CA ILE A 12 -32.85 -42.17 -31.70
C ILE A 12 -33.09 -43.60 -32.20
N ASP A 13 -33.99 -43.75 -33.18
CA ASP A 13 -34.32 -45.02 -33.83
C ASP A 13 -34.82 -44.71 -35.25
N ASP A 14 -34.61 -45.60 -36.22
CA ASP A 14 -35.08 -45.37 -37.61
C ASP A 14 -36.54 -45.77 -37.80
N ASN A 15 -37.16 -46.41 -36.81
CA ASN A 15 -38.53 -46.88 -36.84
C ASN A 15 -39.48 -46.00 -36.00
N GLU A 16 -40.37 -45.26 -36.68
CA GLU A 16 -41.36 -44.37 -36.06
C GLU A 16 -42.24 -45.05 -35.00
N ALA A 17 -42.58 -46.32 -35.17
CA ALA A 17 -43.41 -47.06 -34.20
C ALA A 17 -42.73 -47.16 -32.82
N ILE A 18 -41.40 -47.24 -32.78
CA ILE A 18 -40.64 -47.30 -31.53
C ILE A 18 -40.75 -45.99 -30.77
N HIS A 19 -40.69 -44.85 -31.46
CA HIS A 19 -40.89 -43.54 -30.84
C HIS A 19 -42.28 -43.40 -30.21
N GLU A 20 -43.33 -43.88 -30.88
CA GLU A 20 -44.67 -43.89 -30.30
C GLU A 20 -44.76 -44.75 -29.04
N ASP A 21 -44.09 -45.91 -29.02
CA ASP A 21 -44.07 -46.79 -27.86
C ASP A 21 -43.34 -46.13 -26.67
N PHE A 22 -42.18 -45.50 -26.90
CA PHE A 22 -41.50 -44.72 -25.87
C PHE A 22 -42.38 -43.57 -25.34
N ARG A 23 -43.09 -42.86 -26.21
CA ARG A 23 -44.05 -41.81 -25.79
C ARG A 23 -45.19 -42.37 -24.94
N LYS A 24 -45.82 -43.47 -25.38
CA LYS A 24 -46.90 -44.13 -24.61
C LYS A 24 -46.44 -44.59 -23.22
N ILE A 25 -45.17 -44.95 -23.07
CA ILE A 25 -44.61 -45.49 -21.84
C ILE A 25 -44.12 -44.38 -20.89
N LEU A 26 -43.45 -43.35 -21.41
CA LEU A 26 -42.72 -42.36 -20.62
C LEU A 26 -43.36 -40.96 -20.56
N GLU A 27 -44.19 -40.58 -21.53
CA GLU A 27 -44.94 -39.32 -21.46
C GLU A 27 -46.15 -39.47 -20.53
N LYS A 28 -46.63 -38.35 -19.97
CA LYS A 28 -47.86 -38.38 -19.16
C LYS A 28 -49.02 -38.94 -19.99
N PRO A 29 -49.86 -39.85 -19.45
CA PRO A 29 -51.13 -40.16 -20.08
C PRO A 29 -51.95 -38.86 -20.14
N GLY A 30 -52.20 -38.39 -21.36
CA GLY A 30 -52.97 -37.18 -21.62
C GLY A 30 -54.35 -37.23 -20.98
N GLN A 31 -54.88 -36.05 -20.64
CA GLN A 31 -56.10 -35.71 -19.89
C GLN A 31 -57.44 -36.25 -20.47
N SER A 32 -57.46 -37.34 -21.24
CA SER A 32 -58.67 -37.88 -21.88
C SER A 32 -59.37 -38.99 -21.08
N SER A 33 -58.81 -39.44 -19.96
CA SER A 33 -59.36 -40.54 -19.13
C SER A 33 -60.23 -40.07 -17.96
N THR A 34 -60.20 -38.78 -17.60
CA THR A 34 -60.96 -38.25 -16.45
C THR A 34 -62.47 -38.45 -16.62
N ALA A 35 -63.01 -38.26 -17.83
CA ALA A 35 -64.44 -38.47 -18.08
C ALA A 35 -64.91 -39.93 -17.91
N LEU A 36 -64.04 -40.92 -18.21
CA LEU A 36 -64.39 -42.34 -18.09
C LEU A 36 -64.13 -42.88 -16.67
N ALA A 37 -63.11 -42.35 -15.99
CA ALA A 37 -62.81 -42.66 -14.59
C ALA A 37 -63.86 -42.07 -13.64
N ASP A 38 -64.30 -40.83 -13.89
CA ASP A 38 -65.35 -40.16 -13.11
C ASP A 38 -66.73 -40.85 -13.30
N ALA A 39 -67.03 -41.32 -14.52
CA ALA A 39 -68.26 -42.07 -14.79
C ALA A 39 -68.28 -43.46 -14.12
N LYS A 40 -67.12 -44.11 -13.96
CA LYS A 40 -67.00 -45.41 -13.27
C LYS A 40 -67.08 -45.26 -11.75
N ALA A 41 -66.50 -44.21 -11.19
CA ALA A 41 -66.55 -43.90 -9.76
C ALA A 41 -67.95 -43.51 -9.27
N ALA A 42 -68.76 -42.85 -10.13
CA ALA A 42 -70.15 -42.52 -9.81
C ALA A 42 -71.11 -43.73 -9.83
N PHE A 43 -70.75 -44.82 -10.52
CA PHE A 43 -71.63 -45.97 -10.74
C PHE A 43 -71.36 -47.16 -9.80
N LEU A 44 -70.14 -47.29 -9.27
CA LEU A 44 -69.73 -48.36 -8.37
C LEU A 44 -69.09 -47.72 -7.14
N GLY A 45 -69.87 -47.55 -6.07
CA GLY A 45 -69.43 -46.90 -4.83
C GLY A 45 -68.35 -47.68 -4.07
N SER A 46 -67.12 -47.67 -4.57
CA SER A 46 -65.93 -48.19 -3.92
C SER A 46 -64.99 -47.04 -3.55
N GLU A 47 -64.56 -47.00 -2.28
CA GLU A 47 -63.59 -46.05 -1.73
C GLU A 47 -62.34 -45.98 -2.62
N ALA A 48 -61.99 -44.75 -3.03
CA ALA A 48 -60.79 -44.48 -3.79
C ALA A 48 -59.55 -44.79 -2.96
N VAL A 49 -58.77 -45.78 -3.38
CA VAL A 49 -57.38 -45.95 -2.94
C VAL A 49 -56.63 -44.65 -3.27
N PRO A 50 -55.86 -44.05 -2.34
CA PRO A 50 -55.13 -42.83 -2.64
C PRO A 50 -54.12 -43.14 -3.76
N VAL A 51 -54.35 -42.54 -4.93
CA VAL A 51 -53.44 -42.59 -6.07
C VAL A 51 -52.17 -41.87 -5.64
N THR A 52 -51.11 -42.64 -5.41
CA THR A 52 -49.74 -42.14 -5.24
C THR A 52 -49.46 -41.16 -6.39
N GLU A 53 -49.07 -39.92 -6.09
CA GLU A 53 -48.68 -38.92 -7.10
C GLU A 53 -47.66 -39.56 -8.05
N GLN A 54 -48.09 -39.83 -9.29
CA GLN A 54 -47.20 -40.37 -10.33
C GLN A 54 -46.12 -39.33 -10.62
N PRO A 55 -44.84 -39.73 -10.77
CA PRO A 55 -43.78 -38.80 -11.12
C PRO A 55 -44.11 -38.09 -12.44
N ASP A 56 -43.66 -36.84 -12.57
CA ASP A 56 -43.85 -36.06 -13.79
C ASP A 56 -43.38 -36.84 -15.04
N GLY A 57 -44.13 -36.76 -16.14
CA GLY A 57 -43.77 -37.44 -17.39
C GLY A 57 -42.44 -36.92 -17.93
N PHE A 58 -41.81 -37.69 -18.80
CA PHE A 58 -40.60 -37.25 -19.50
C PHE A 58 -40.97 -36.42 -20.75
N GLU A 59 -40.12 -35.46 -21.09
CA GLU A 59 -40.19 -34.75 -22.38
C GLU A 59 -39.37 -35.56 -23.39
N ILE A 60 -40.02 -36.11 -24.41
CA ILE A 60 -39.36 -36.98 -25.38
C ILE A 60 -39.14 -36.23 -26.70
N ILE A 61 -37.88 -36.14 -27.08
CA ILE A 61 -37.45 -35.62 -28.38
C ILE A 61 -37.05 -36.83 -29.23
N SER A 62 -37.43 -36.82 -30.51
CA SER A 62 -37.16 -37.92 -31.44
C SER A 62 -36.17 -37.47 -32.51
N GLY A 63 -35.17 -38.30 -32.77
CA GLY A 63 -34.34 -38.24 -33.97
C GLY A 63 -34.47 -39.56 -34.72
N PHE A 64 -34.58 -39.50 -36.04
CA PHE A 64 -34.83 -40.69 -36.86
C PHE A 64 -33.56 -41.29 -37.46
N GLN A 65 -32.41 -40.64 -37.23
CA GLN A 65 -31.09 -41.07 -37.66
C GLN A 65 -30.00 -40.59 -36.68
N GLY A 66 -28.84 -41.26 -36.70
CA GLY A 66 -27.71 -40.94 -35.83
C GLY A 66 -27.20 -39.51 -35.96
N GLN A 67 -27.05 -39.01 -37.19
CA GLN A 67 -26.60 -37.64 -37.46
C GLN A 67 -27.59 -36.59 -36.92
N GLU A 68 -28.89 -36.83 -37.10
CA GLU A 68 -29.95 -35.96 -36.59
C GLU A 68 -29.92 -35.90 -35.06
N GLY A 69 -29.81 -37.06 -34.40
CA GLY A 69 -29.69 -37.12 -32.94
C GLY A 69 -28.46 -36.38 -32.40
N TYR A 70 -27.32 -36.49 -33.08
CA TYR A 70 -26.12 -35.71 -32.74
C TYR A 70 -26.36 -34.19 -32.88
N ASP A 71 -26.98 -33.76 -33.98
CA ASP A 71 -27.27 -32.34 -34.21
C ASP A 71 -28.25 -31.79 -33.17
N LEU A 72 -29.23 -32.59 -32.74
CA LEU A 72 -30.14 -32.27 -31.64
C LEU A 72 -29.40 -32.08 -30.31
N VAL A 73 -28.47 -32.97 -29.94
CA VAL A 73 -27.65 -32.82 -28.71
C VAL A 73 -26.77 -31.59 -28.76
N ARG A 74 -26.12 -31.34 -29.90
CA ARG A 74 -25.29 -30.13 -30.06
C ARG A 74 -26.12 -28.86 -29.92
N ALA A 75 -27.30 -28.83 -30.53
CA ALA A 75 -28.22 -27.70 -30.44
C ALA A 75 -28.73 -27.49 -29.00
N SER A 76 -29.04 -28.57 -28.28
CA SER A 76 -29.58 -28.52 -26.93
C SER A 76 -28.58 -27.96 -25.91
N ILE A 77 -27.29 -28.33 -26.01
CA ILE A 77 -26.22 -27.72 -25.21
C ILE A 77 -26.05 -26.24 -25.53
N ALA A 78 -26.08 -25.86 -26.81
CA ALA A 78 -25.95 -24.45 -27.21
C ALA A 78 -27.10 -23.59 -26.67
N GLN A 79 -28.29 -24.17 -26.54
CA GLN A 79 -29.47 -23.54 -25.95
C GLN A 79 -29.49 -23.60 -24.41
N LYS A 80 -28.51 -24.25 -23.78
CA LYS A 80 -28.45 -24.51 -22.32
C LYS A 80 -29.62 -25.35 -21.79
N GLU A 81 -30.20 -26.16 -22.65
CA GLU A 81 -31.22 -27.14 -22.31
C GLU A 81 -30.68 -28.51 -22.71
N PRO A 82 -29.75 -29.11 -21.95
CA PRO A 82 -29.18 -30.41 -22.30
C PRO A 82 -30.21 -31.54 -22.13
N PHE A 83 -30.00 -32.65 -22.82
CA PHE A 83 -30.75 -33.89 -22.53
C PHE A 83 -30.14 -34.57 -21.31
N ALA A 84 -30.98 -35.12 -20.43
CA ALA A 84 -30.49 -35.92 -19.31
C ALA A 84 -29.98 -37.29 -19.80
N MET A 85 -30.69 -37.87 -20.78
CA MET A 85 -30.33 -39.16 -21.35
C MET A 85 -30.82 -39.36 -22.78
N ALA A 86 -30.26 -40.38 -23.44
CA ALA A 86 -30.70 -40.83 -24.76
C ALA A 86 -30.88 -42.36 -24.84
N PHE A 87 -31.94 -42.81 -25.50
CA PHE A 87 -32.08 -44.18 -26.01
C PHE A 87 -31.63 -44.18 -27.47
N VAL A 88 -30.69 -45.06 -27.82
CA VAL A 88 -30.07 -45.07 -29.16
C VAL A 88 -30.11 -46.48 -29.72
N ASP A 89 -30.77 -46.65 -30.86
CA ASP A 89 -30.75 -47.92 -31.58
C ASP A 89 -29.39 -48.17 -32.24
N VAL A 90 -28.96 -49.43 -32.24
CA VAL A 90 -27.69 -49.83 -32.84
C VAL A 90 -27.73 -49.76 -34.37
N ARG A 91 -28.85 -50.11 -35.02
CA ARG A 91 -28.88 -50.37 -36.46
C ARG A 91 -29.83 -49.44 -37.20
N MET A 92 -29.29 -48.34 -37.75
CA MET A 92 -30.06 -47.30 -38.46
C MET A 92 -29.53 -47.05 -39.90
N PRO A 93 -29.91 -47.86 -40.91
CA PRO A 93 -29.52 -47.60 -42.31
C PRO A 93 -30.45 -46.58 -43.02
N PRO A 94 -29.94 -45.74 -43.95
CA PRO A 94 -28.55 -45.50 -44.30
C PRO A 94 -27.93 -44.38 -43.45
N GLY A 95 -26.75 -44.62 -42.84
CA GLY A 95 -26.08 -43.58 -42.07
C GLY A 95 -25.20 -44.14 -40.95
N TRP A 96 -24.97 -43.29 -39.94
CA TRP A 96 -24.27 -43.66 -38.72
C TRP A 96 -25.04 -44.73 -37.95
N ASP A 97 -24.32 -45.74 -37.49
CA ASP A 97 -24.87 -46.71 -36.55
C ASP A 97 -24.98 -46.11 -35.13
N GLY A 98 -25.67 -46.79 -34.22
CA GLY A 98 -25.86 -46.29 -32.86
C GLY A 98 -24.55 -46.11 -32.09
N ILE A 99 -23.53 -46.92 -32.36
CA ILE A 99 -22.24 -46.85 -31.66
C ILE A 99 -21.48 -45.60 -32.09
N GLU A 100 -21.37 -45.37 -33.40
CA GLU A 100 -20.77 -44.16 -33.98
C GLU A 100 -21.50 -42.90 -33.50
N THR A 101 -22.83 -42.94 -33.47
CA THR A 101 -23.67 -41.85 -32.95
C THR A 101 -23.32 -41.48 -31.51
N ILE A 102 -23.21 -42.47 -30.61
CA ILE A 102 -22.90 -42.24 -29.20
C ILE A 102 -21.49 -41.67 -29.02
N GLU A 103 -20.52 -42.17 -29.79
CA GLU A 103 -19.15 -41.66 -29.76
C GLU A 103 -19.11 -40.17 -30.11
N HIS A 104 -19.87 -39.75 -31.13
CA HIS A 104 -19.98 -38.35 -31.53
C HIS A 104 -20.71 -37.51 -30.48
N MET A 105 -21.81 -38.02 -29.90
CA MET A 105 -22.57 -37.31 -28.87
C MET A 105 -21.72 -37.07 -27.62
N TRP A 106 -20.99 -38.07 -27.11
CA TRP A 106 -20.15 -37.91 -25.91
C TRP A 106 -18.93 -37.00 -26.08
N LYS A 107 -18.46 -36.79 -27.32
CA LYS A 107 -17.44 -35.77 -27.60
C LYS A 107 -17.94 -34.36 -27.35
N VAL A 108 -19.25 -34.14 -27.49
CA VAL A 108 -19.90 -32.83 -27.34
C VAL A 108 -20.58 -32.70 -25.97
N ASP A 109 -21.23 -33.76 -25.48
CA ASP A 109 -21.80 -33.88 -24.14
C ASP A 109 -21.28 -35.12 -23.40
N PRO A 110 -20.16 -35.00 -22.67
CA PRO A 110 -19.68 -36.10 -21.84
C PRO A 110 -20.62 -36.47 -20.68
N GLY A 111 -21.58 -35.60 -20.32
CA GLY A 111 -22.51 -35.79 -19.21
C GLY A 111 -23.74 -36.65 -19.55
N LEU A 112 -24.10 -36.72 -20.84
CA LEU A 112 -25.27 -37.44 -21.34
C LEU A 112 -25.25 -38.92 -20.95
N GLN A 113 -26.33 -39.40 -20.33
CA GLN A 113 -26.51 -40.83 -20.06
C GLN A 113 -27.07 -41.54 -21.29
N VAL A 114 -26.60 -42.74 -21.61
CA VAL A 114 -27.02 -43.41 -22.84
C VAL A 114 -27.42 -44.86 -22.58
N VAL A 115 -28.57 -45.24 -23.14
CA VAL A 115 -29.03 -46.62 -23.23
C VAL A 115 -28.97 -47.06 -24.69
N ILE A 116 -28.24 -48.14 -24.95
CA ILE A 116 -28.19 -48.77 -26.26
C ILE A 116 -29.35 -49.75 -26.42
N CYS A 117 -30.16 -49.55 -27.45
CA CYS A 117 -31.23 -50.43 -27.86
C CYS A 117 -30.72 -51.38 -28.96
N THR A 118 -30.84 -52.69 -28.79
CA THR A 118 -30.32 -53.67 -29.76
C THR A 118 -31.24 -54.89 -29.91
N ALA A 119 -31.33 -55.43 -31.13
CA ALA A 119 -31.90 -56.75 -31.39
C ALA A 119 -30.77 -57.80 -31.36
N PHE A 120 -31.07 -59.04 -31.01
CA PHE A 120 -30.06 -60.10 -30.86
C PHE A 120 -29.11 -60.17 -32.09
N ALA A 121 -27.79 -60.05 -31.83
CA ALA A 121 -26.64 -60.33 -32.70
C ALA A 121 -25.93 -59.17 -33.46
N ASP A 122 -26.21 -57.89 -33.18
CA ASP A 122 -25.58 -56.79 -33.95
C ASP A 122 -24.09 -56.54 -33.63
N TYR A 123 -23.66 -56.67 -32.36
CA TYR A 123 -22.26 -56.51 -31.93
C TYR A 123 -21.93 -57.39 -30.71
N SER A 124 -20.66 -57.80 -30.55
CA SER A 124 -20.21 -58.42 -29.31
C SER A 124 -19.89 -57.36 -28.24
N TRP A 125 -20.15 -57.67 -26.96
CA TRP A 125 -19.87 -56.77 -25.83
C TRP A 125 -18.42 -56.25 -25.84
N ASP A 126 -17.45 -57.10 -26.21
CA ASP A 126 -16.04 -56.72 -26.33
C ASP A 126 -15.77 -55.70 -27.44
N GLN A 127 -16.52 -55.74 -28.55
CA GLN A 127 -16.39 -54.75 -29.64
C GLN A 127 -16.94 -53.39 -29.21
N MET A 128 -18.05 -53.38 -28.47
CA MET A 128 -18.66 -52.16 -27.93
C MET A 128 -17.77 -51.49 -26.89
N VAL A 129 -17.24 -52.26 -25.92
CA VAL A 129 -16.33 -51.76 -24.88
C VAL A 129 -15.00 -51.24 -25.46
N ARG A 130 -14.51 -51.83 -26.56
CA ARG A 130 -13.29 -51.34 -27.24
C ARG A 130 -13.48 -49.99 -27.93
N LYS A 131 -14.67 -49.74 -28.51
CA LYS A 131 -14.98 -48.47 -29.20
C LYS A 131 -15.39 -47.36 -28.24
N LEU A 132 -16.26 -47.67 -27.27
CA LEU A 132 -16.88 -46.68 -26.38
C LEU A 132 -16.22 -46.59 -24.99
N GLY A 133 -15.29 -47.49 -24.67
CA GLY A 133 -14.65 -47.59 -23.35
C GLY A 133 -15.54 -48.27 -22.29
N ARG A 134 -14.94 -48.68 -21.17
CA ARG A 134 -15.71 -49.11 -19.98
C ARG A 134 -16.27 -47.88 -19.29
N SER A 135 -17.59 -47.73 -19.24
CA SER A 135 -18.25 -46.58 -18.62
C SER A 135 -19.54 -47.03 -17.93
N ASP A 136 -19.78 -46.52 -16.72
CA ASP A 136 -21.05 -46.71 -15.99
C ASP A 136 -22.22 -45.91 -16.61
N LYS A 137 -21.98 -45.30 -17.77
CA LYS A 137 -22.94 -44.53 -18.57
C LYS A 137 -23.52 -45.32 -19.73
N LEU A 138 -23.14 -46.59 -19.88
CA LEU A 138 -23.57 -47.48 -20.95
C LEU A 138 -24.44 -48.60 -20.39
N LEU A 139 -25.73 -48.57 -20.69
CA LEU A 139 -26.65 -49.67 -20.40
C LEU A 139 -27.20 -50.24 -21.71
N ILE A 140 -27.46 -51.55 -21.75
CA ILE A 140 -28.02 -52.23 -22.92
C ILE A 140 -29.46 -52.62 -22.61
N LEU A 141 -30.37 -52.25 -23.50
CA LEU A 141 -31.77 -52.65 -23.51
C LEU A 141 -32.03 -53.53 -24.75
N LYS A 142 -32.55 -54.74 -24.54
CA LYS A 142 -32.80 -55.70 -25.63
C LYS A 142 -34.21 -55.54 -26.19
N LYS A 143 -34.37 -55.65 -27.51
CA LYS A 143 -35.66 -55.70 -28.20
C LYS A 143 -36.24 -57.13 -28.18
N PRO A 144 -37.56 -57.34 -28.01
CA PRO A 144 -38.61 -56.32 -27.79
C PRO A 144 -38.55 -55.72 -26.38
N PHE A 145 -38.95 -54.45 -26.26
CA PHE A 145 -38.84 -53.70 -25.01
C PHE A 145 -39.96 -54.02 -24.02
N GLU A 146 -39.61 -54.21 -22.75
CA GLU A 146 -40.59 -54.26 -21.66
C GLU A 146 -40.80 -52.85 -21.07
N PRO A 147 -42.06 -52.36 -20.95
CA PRO A 147 -42.34 -51.00 -20.47
C PRO A 147 -41.70 -50.66 -19.11
N ILE A 148 -41.63 -51.64 -18.20
CA ILE A 148 -41.04 -51.46 -16.88
C ILE A 148 -39.53 -51.18 -16.95
N GLU A 149 -38.81 -51.81 -17.89
CA GLU A 149 -37.38 -51.62 -18.07
C GLU A 149 -37.08 -50.21 -18.57
N ILE A 150 -37.86 -49.73 -19.55
CA ILE A 150 -37.76 -48.36 -20.07
C ILE A 150 -37.99 -47.34 -18.95
N CYS A 151 -39.06 -47.48 -18.16
CA CYS A 151 -39.36 -46.56 -17.05
C CYS A 151 -38.26 -46.55 -15.97
N GLN A 152 -37.73 -47.73 -15.62
CA GLN A 152 -36.67 -47.85 -14.62
C GLN A 152 -35.37 -47.22 -15.09
N LEU A 153 -34.95 -47.49 -16.32
CA LEU A 153 -33.75 -46.90 -16.92
C LEU A 153 -33.89 -45.39 -17.05
N ALA A 154 -35.05 -44.92 -17.53
CA ALA A 154 -35.36 -43.51 -17.67
C ALA A 154 -35.22 -42.76 -16.34
N SER A 155 -35.86 -43.30 -15.30
CA SER A 155 -35.85 -42.69 -13.97
C SER A 155 -34.47 -42.72 -13.32
N ALA A 156 -33.77 -43.86 -13.38
CA ALA A 156 -32.48 -44.03 -12.72
C ALA A 156 -31.37 -43.18 -13.34
N LEU A 157 -31.27 -43.16 -14.68
CA LEU A 157 -30.23 -42.41 -15.37
C LEU A 157 -30.48 -40.90 -15.32
N THR A 158 -31.74 -40.48 -15.42
CA THR A 158 -32.11 -39.09 -15.26
C THR A 158 -31.79 -38.58 -13.85
N ALA A 159 -32.12 -39.36 -12.81
CA ALA A 159 -31.74 -39.03 -11.43
C ALA A 159 -30.22 -38.93 -11.25
N LYS A 160 -29.46 -39.86 -11.85
CA LYS A 160 -27.99 -39.85 -11.84
C LYS A 160 -27.43 -38.58 -12.50
N TRP A 161 -27.98 -38.18 -13.65
CA TRP A 161 -27.57 -36.95 -14.34
C TRP A 161 -27.82 -35.72 -13.47
N ASN A 162 -29.02 -35.59 -12.91
CA ASN A 162 -29.39 -34.45 -12.05
C ASN A 162 -28.51 -34.36 -10.80
N ALA A 163 -28.19 -35.49 -10.18
CA ALA A 163 -27.30 -35.53 -9.03
C ALA A 163 -25.88 -35.05 -9.36
N ALA A 164 -25.32 -35.51 -10.48
CA ALA A 164 -23.97 -35.11 -10.92
C ALA A 164 -23.89 -33.60 -11.23
N GLN A 165 -24.92 -33.03 -11.86
CA GLN A 165 -24.99 -31.59 -12.13
C GLN A 165 -25.11 -30.77 -10.83
N HIS A 166 -25.91 -31.25 -9.89
CA HIS A 166 -26.06 -30.58 -8.59
C HIS A 166 -24.74 -30.55 -7.81
N GLU A 167 -23.99 -31.66 -7.80
CA GLU A 167 -22.68 -31.73 -7.16
C GLU A 167 -21.68 -30.74 -7.78
N GLN A 168 -21.60 -30.70 -9.12
CA GLN A 168 -20.71 -29.76 -9.82
C GLN A 168 -21.04 -28.31 -9.50
N HIS A 169 -22.33 -27.97 -9.41
CA HIS A 169 -22.76 -26.62 -9.07
C HIS A 169 -22.31 -26.23 -7.65
N LEU A 170 -22.53 -27.09 -6.64
CA LEU A 170 -22.11 -26.84 -5.26
C LEU A 170 -20.60 -26.67 -5.13
N ILE A 171 -19.81 -27.49 -5.82
CA ILE A 171 -18.34 -27.36 -5.83
C ILE A 171 -17.93 -26.01 -6.43
N SER A 172 -18.56 -25.58 -7.52
CA SER A 172 -18.29 -24.28 -8.12
C SER A 172 -18.62 -23.12 -7.17
N GLU A 173 -19.75 -23.18 -6.46
CA GLU A 173 -20.12 -22.15 -5.49
C GLU A 173 -19.16 -22.10 -4.30
N LEU A 174 -18.80 -23.26 -3.74
CA LEU A 174 -17.91 -23.35 -2.59
C LEU A 174 -16.50 -22.84 -2.92
N THR A 175 -15.97 -23.20 -4.09
CA THR A 175 -14.66 -22.72 -4.54
C THR A 175 -14.65 -21.20 -4.77
N ALA A 176 -15.72 -20.63 -5.32
CA ALA A 176 -15.87 -19.18 -5.45
C ALA A 176 -15.95 -18.49 -4.07
N ALA A 177 -16.72 -19.04 -3.13
CA ALA A 177 -16.80 -18.53 -1.76
C ALA A 177 -15.45 -18.61 -1.02
N GLU A 178 -14.70 -19.69 -1.20
CA GLU A 178 -13.37 -19.84 -0.59
C GLU A 178 -12.38 -18.80 -1.14
N LEU A 179 -12.36 -18.58 -2.46
CA LEU A 179 -11.49 -17.59 -3.09
C LEU A 179 -11.79 -16.16 -2.60
N THR A 180 -13.08 -15.81 -2.53
CA THR A 180 -13.51 -14.49 -2.02
C THR A 180 -13.16 -14.32 -0.54
N ALA A 181 -13.36 -15.33 0.30
CA ALA A 181 -12.97 -15.30 1.71
C ALA A 181 -11.45 -15.13 1.88
N ARG A 182 -10.64 -15.82 1.08
CA ARG A 182 -9.17 -15.67 1.08
C ARG A 182 -8.75 -14.26 0.67
N ALA A 183 -9.34 -13.70 -0.38
CA ALA A 183 -9.05 -12.33 -0.81
C ALA A 183 -9.40 -11.30 0.27
N TYR A 184 -10.56 -11.47 0.93
CA TYR A 184 -10.97 -10.62 2.03
C TYR A 184 -10.02 -10.71 3.23
N ALA A 185 -9.60 -11.92 3.61
CA ALA A 185 -8.65 -12.14 4.70
C ALA A 185 -7.29 -11.45 4.43
N ALA A 186 -6.77 -11.56 3.20
CA ALA A 186 -5.54 -10.87 2.81
C ALA A 186 -5.67 -9.34 2.90
N SER A 187 -6.80 -8.78 2.44
CA SER A 187 -7.08 -7.35 2.53
C SER A 187 -7.14 -6.85 3.99
N LEU A 188 -7.82 -7.60 4.87
CA LEU A 188 -7.86 -7.29 6.30
C LEU A 188 -6.48 -7.32 6.94
N GLN A 189 -5.64 -8.28 6.57
CA GLN A 189 -4.27 -8.35 7.09
C GLN A 189 -3.44 -7.12 6.68
N THR A 190 -3.54 -6.69 5.42
CA THR A 190 -2.87 -5.47 4.96
C THR A 190 -3.38 -4.23 5.69
N MET A 191 -4.70 -4.10 5.87
CA MET A 191 -5.28 -2.97 6.61
C MET A 191 -4.85 -2.94 8.08
N ASN A 192 -4.84 -4.10 8.77
CA ASN A 192 -4.38 -4.18 10.15
C ASN A 192 -2.90 -3.79 10.28
N SER A 193 -2.04 -4.27 9.38
CA SER A 193 -0.63 -3.88 9.39
C SER A 193 -0.43 -2.38 9.16
N ALA A 194 -1.17 -1.80 8.20
CA ALA A 194 -1.16 -0.35 7.98
C ALA A 194 -1.65 0.42 9.23
N LEU A 195 -2.69 -0.07 9.90
CA LEU A 195 -3.21 0.55 11.12
C LEU A 195 -2.20 0.48 12.28
N GLU A 196 -1.53 -0.66 12.46
CA GLU A 196 -0.49 -0.83 13.49
C GLU A 196 0.68 0.13 13.27
N THR A 197 1.15 0.26 12.03
CA THR A 197 2.23 1.21 11.70
C THR A 197 1.81 2.66 11.94
N ALA A 198 0.61 3.05 11.49
CA ALA A 198 0.07 4.39 11.73
C ALA A 198 -0.05 4.67 13.23
N LYS A 199 -0.58 3.72 14.02
CA LYS A 199 -0.67 3.83 15.47
C LYS A 199 0.71 4.00 16.11
N ALA A 200 1.69 3.18 15.75
CA ALA A 200 3.05 3.29 16.29
C ALA A 200 3.68 4.65 16.00
N THR A 201 3.45 5.23 14.81
CA THR A 201 3.93 6.58 14.48
C THR A 201 3.23 7.67 15.31
N ALA A 202 1.93 7.53 15.54
CA ALA A 202 1.16 8.47 16.34
C ALA A 202 1.54 8.41 17.82
N ASP A 203 1.72 7.21 18.37
CA ASP A 203 2.16 6.98 19.75
C ASP A 203 3.55 7.59 19.98
N LYS A 204 4.50 7.37 19.05
CA LYS A 204 5.84 7.99 19.11
C LYS A 204 5.77 9.51 19.08
N ALA A 205 4.93 10.10 18.22
CA ALA A 205 4.74 11.55 18.17
C ALA A 205 4.14 12.10 19.47
N SER A 206 3.17 11.38 20.05
CA SER A 206 2.55 11.75 21.33
C SER A 206 3.54 11.67 22.50
N GLU A 207 4.39 10.65 22.53
CA GLU A 207 5.44 10.50 23.53
C GLU A 207 6.45 11.64 23.45
N LEU A 208 6.96 11.94 22.25
CA LEU A 208 7.86 13.08 22.02
C LEU A 208 7.23 14.40 22.45
N LYS A 209 5.93 14.60 22.17
CA LYS A 209 5.19 15.79 22.60
C LYS A 209 5.08 15.87 24.13
N THR A 210 4.89 14.73 24.79
CA THR A 210 4.79 14.69 26.25
C THR A 210 6.15 14.99 26.89
N GLN A 211 7.22 14.36 26.40
CA GLN A 211 8.59 14.64 26.82
C GLN A 211 8.97 16.11 26.58
N PHE A 212 8.52 16.68 25.46
CA PHE A 212 8.68 18.10 25.15
C PHE A 212 8.09 19.01 26.23
N LEU A 213 6.84 18.76 26.61
CA LEU A 213 6.14 19.60 27.60
C LEU A 213 6.75 19.48 29.00
N VAL A 214 7.18 18.27 29.40
CA VAL A 214 7.85 18.05 30.69
C VAL A 214 9.17 18.82 30.74
N HIS A 215 10.03 18.65 29.73
CA HIS A 215 11.32 19.36 29.70
C HIS A 215 11.16 20.87 29.67
N LEU A 216 10.17 21.37 28.91
CA LEU A 216 9.84 22.77 28.88
C LEU A 216 9.47 23.30 30.26
N SER A 217 8.57 22.60 30.94
CA SER A 217 8.13 22.98 32.28
C SER A 217 9.33 23.08 33.23
N ASP A 218 10.20 22.06 33.23
CA ASP A 218 11.39 22.04 34.09
C ASP A 218 12.38 23.17 33.79
N GLU A 219 12.58 23.50 32.51
CA GLU A 219 13.49 24.59 32.13
C GLU A 219 12.94 25.96 32.48
N ILE A 220 11.63 26.19 32.31
CA ILE A 220 10.99 27.41 32.80
C ILE A 220 11.10 27.51 34.32
N HIS A 221 10.78 26.44 35.06
CA HIS A 221 10.85 26.43 36.52
C HIS A 221 12.26 26.71 37.05
N ARG A 222 13.30 26.04 36.54
CA ARG A 222 14.69 26.28 36.97
C ARG A 222 15.13 27.73 36.78
N ASN A 223 14.82 28.34 35.63
CA ASN A 223 15.19 29.74 35.38
C ASN A 223 14.40 30.71 36.27
N LEU A 224 13.11 30.43 36.52
CA LEU A 224 12.29 31.20 37.47
C LEU A 224 12.82 31.10 38.90
N ASP A 225 13.21 29.91 39.36
CA ASP A 225 13.78 29.71 40.69
C ASP A 225 15.09 30.50 40.86
N GLY A 226 15.95 30.55 39.83
CA GLY A 226 17.16 31.36 39.82
C GLY A 226 16.90 32.87 39.91
N ILE A 227 15.86 33.36 39.22
CA ILE A 227 15.42 34.76 39.30
C ILE A 227 14.88 35.06 40.70
N LEU A 228 13.98 34.22 41.21
CA LEU A 228 13.36 34.42 42.52
C LEU A 228 14.40 34.40 43.64
N GLY A 229 15.34 33.45 43.60
CA GLY A 229 16.44 33.38 44.57
C GLY A 229 17.32 34.64 44.55
N SER A 230 17.64 35.15 43.35
CA SER A 230 18.43 36.39 43.21
C SER A 230 17.66 37.62 43.69
N ILE A 231 16.34 37.69 43.44
CA ILE A 231 15.48 38.75 43.97
C ILE A 231 15.41 38.70 45.50
N ASP A 232 15.27 37.52 46.10
CA ASP A 232 15.23 37.37 47.56
C ASP A 232 16.56 37.79 48.21
N ASN A 233 17.70 37.47 47.59
CA ASN A 233 19.01 37.93 48.05
C ASN A 233 19.18 39.45 47.91
N LEU A 234 18.69 40.06 46.82
CA LEU A 234 18.68 41.53 46.65
C LEU A 234 17.84 42.26 47.70
N ARG A 235 16.82 41.60 48.27
CA ARG A 235 15.97 42.14 49.34
C ARG A 235 16.63 42.08 50.73
N ALA A 236 17.74 41.34 50.87
CA ALA A 236 18.46 41.28 52.13
C ALA A 236 19.10 42.65 52.48
N PRO A 237 19.00 43.12 53.73
CA PRO A 237 19.36 44.49 54.09
C PRO A 237 20.87 44.82 54.07
N ASP A 238 21.76 43.83 53.97
CA ASP A 238 23.17 43.98 54.36
C ASP A 238 24.20 43.68 53.26
N ASP A 239 23.79 43.71 51.98
CA ASP A 239 24.68 43.32 50.88
C ASP A 239 25.41 44.50 50.24
N ALA A 240 26.71 44.31 49.98
CA ALA A 240 27.57 45.29 49.30
C ALA A 240 27.05 45.60 47.89
N SER A 241 27.41 46.77 47.33
CA SER A 241 26.93 47.15 45.98
C SER A 241 27.38 46.18 44.87
N GLU A 242 28.48 45.46 45.10
CA GLU A 242 29.08 44.51 44.15
C GLU A 242 28.30 43.18 44.10
N THR A 243 27.90 42.63 45.26
CA THR A 243 27.02 41.45 45.35
C THR A 243 25.62 41.71 44.81
N LYS A 244 25.12 42.95 44.87
CA LYS A 244 23.85 43.32 44.22
C LYS A 244 23.94 43.34 42.69
N LEU A 245 25.10 43.73 42.14
CA LEU A 245 25.31 43.70 40.69
C LEU A 245 25.36 42.25 40.18
N GLU A 246 26.04 41.35 40.90
CA GLU A 246 26.08 39.92 40.57
C GLU A 246 24.68 39.30 40.51
N HIS A 247 23.81 39.58 41.50
CA HIS A 247 22.42 39.08 41.47
C HIS A 247 21.60 39.68 40.32
N LEU A 248 21.82 40.95 39.96
CA LEU A 248 21.17 41.56 38.79
C LEU A 248 21.65 40.89 37.49
N ASP A 249 22.93 40.56 37.38
CA ASP A 249 23.47 39.83 36.22
C ASP A 249 22.90 38.42 36.12
N VAL A 250 22.70 37.73 37.24
CA VAL A 250 21.99 36.42 37.27
C VAL A 250 20.56 36.55 36.78
N ILE A 251 19.81 37.56 37.24
CA ILE A 251 18.42 37.81 36.80
C ILE A 251 18.39 38.11 35.30
N LEU A 252 19.29 38.95 34.82
CA LEU A 252 19.38 39.34 33.41
C LEU A 252 19.73 38.13 32.53
N GLY A 253 20.69 37.31 32.97
CA GLY A 253 21.08 36.07 32.32
C GLY A 253 19.94 35.05 32.23
N ALA A 254 19.26 34.78 33.35
CA ALA A 254 18.11 33.87 33.40
C ALA A 254 16.93 34.36 32.54
N SER A 255 16.70 35.68 32.49
CA SER A 255 15.66 36.29 31.64
C SER A 255 15.97 36.10 30.15
N HIS A 256 17.20 36.38 29.72
CA HIS A 256 17.63 36.14 28.35
C HIS A 256 17.59 34.66 27.96
N HIS A 257 17.91 33.76 28.91
CA HIS A 257 17.79 32.32 28.67
C HIS A 257 16.35 31.87 28.47
N MET A 258 15.40 32.38 29.26
CA MET A 258 13.97 32.10 29.07
C MET A 258 13.45 32.62 27.73
N ILE A 259 13.81 33.84 27.33
CA ILE A 259 13.39 34.39 26.03
C ILE A 259 13.86 33.46 24.90
N ARG A 260 15.13 33.06 24.91
CA ARG A 260 15.66 32.10 23.92
C ARG A 260 14.95 30.75 23.94
N ALA A 261 14.63 30.22 25.13
CA ALA A 261 13.89 28.97 25.23
C ALA A 261 12.48 29.10 24.62
N ILE A 262 11.78 30.20 24.90
CA ILE A 262 10.46 30.51 24.32
C ILE A 262 10.54 30.63 22.79
N ASP A 263 11.52 31.37 22.27
CA ASP A 263 11.71 31.53 20.83
C ASP A 263 11.98 30.19 20.15
N GLN A 264 12.88 29.37 20.72
CA GLN A 264 13.17 28.02 20.21
C GLN A 264 11.93 27.11 20.17
N ILE A 265 11.00 27.27 21.12
CA ILE A 265 9.74 26.51 21.15
C ILE A 265 8.78 26.99 20.08
N LEU A 266 8.66 28.30 19.90
CA LEU A 266 7.83 28.88 18.85
C LEU A 266 8.35 28.45 17.48
N ASP A 267 9.66 28.56 17.24
CA ASP A 267 10.29 28.10 16.00
C ASP A 267 10.07 26.59 15.80
N PHE A 268 10.30 25.76 16.82
CA PHE A 268 10.06 24.32 16.73
C PHE A 268 8.59 24.01 16.38
N THR A 269 7.64 24.68 17.04
CA THR A 269 6.20 24.47 16.83
C THR A 269 5.76 24.90 15.43
N MET A 270 6.26 26.05 14.97
CA MET A 270 5.98 26.58 13.63
C MET A 270 6.55 25.69 12.53
N ILE A 271 7.72 25.09 12.75
CA ILE A 271 8.34 24.16 11.80
C ILE A 271 7.57 22.83 11.76
N GLU A 272 7.22 22.25 12.91
CA GLU A 272 6.48 20.99 12.97
C GLU A 272 5.04 21.12 12.42
N SER A 273 4.40 22.28 12.58
CA SER A 273 3.08 22.55 12.01
C SER A 273 3.11 22.86 10.50
N GLY A 274 4.30 22.95 9.90
CA GLY A 274 4.47 23.33 8.49
C GLY A 274 4.09 24.77 8.19
N GLN A 275 4.06 25.64 9.22
CA GLN A 275 3.66 27.04 9.09
C GLN A 275 4.83 27.97 8.71
N VAL A 276 6.07 27.47 8.72
CA VAL A 276 7.24 28.23 8.25
C VAL A 276 7.28 28.25 6.72
N GLN A 277 7.23 29.44 6.14
CA GLN A 277 7.48 29.66 4.71
C GLN A 277 8.97 29.99 4.50
N VAL A 278 9.56 29.41 3.45
CA VAL A 278 10.94 29.67 3.05
C VAL A 278 10.97 30.90 2.15
N GLU A 279 11.68 31.94 2.55
CA GLU A 279 11.81 33.18 1.79
C GLU A 279 13.13 33.19 1.01
N ILE A 280 13.09 32.77 -0.26
CA ILE A 280 14.28 32.70 -1.10
C ILE A 280 14.74 34.11 -1.49
N SER A 281 15.94 34.50 -1.06
CA SER A 281 16.64 35.72 -1.44
C SER A 281 17.99 35.40 -2.08
N THR A 282 18.62 36.40 -2.71
CA THR A 282 20.01 36.30 -3.18
C THR A 282 20.92 36.81 -2.07
N CYS A 283 21.83 35.96 -1.58
CA CYS A 283 22.72 36.29 -0.47
C CYS A 283 24.13 35.73 -0.69
N SER A 284 25.11 36.29 0.01
CA SER A 284 26.51 35.81 -0.07
C SER A 284 26.79 34.80 1.05
N PRO A 285 27.21 33.56 0.74
CA PRO A 285 27.49 32.56 1.76
C PRO A 285 28.67 32.96 2.66
N LEU A 286 29.65 33.68 2.10
CA LEU A 286 30.80 34.19 2.86
C LEU A 286 30.36 35.25 3.89
N THR A 287 29.54 36.22 3.46
CA THR A 287 29.05 37.28 4.37
C THR A 287 28.21 36.72 5.51
N ILE A 288 27.41 35.66 5.27
CA ILE A 288 26.65 35.00 6.34
C ILE A 288 27.62 34.37 7.36
N ALA A 289 28.64 33.63 6.90
CA ALA A 289 29.61 32.99 7.79
C ALA A 289 30.43 34.01 8.60
N GLU A 290 30.90 35.08 7.94
CA GLU A 290 31.61 36.18 8.60
C GLU A 290 30.74 36.92 9.60
N GLY A 291 29.46 37.14 9.28
CA GLY A 291 28.48 37.74 10.20
C GLY A 291 28.30 36.91 11.46
N VAL A 292 28.10 35.60 11.32
CA VAL A 292 28.00 34.69 12.48
C VAL A 292 29.29 34.68 13.31
N ALA A 293 30.45 34.66 12.65
CA ALA A 293 31.74 34.71 13.35
C ALA A 293 31.96 36.03 14.10
N HIS A 294 31.46 37.14 13.55
CA HIS A 294 31.48 38.45 14.21
C HIS A 294 30.60 38.44 15.47
N ASP A 295 29.35 37.99 15.36
CA ASP A 295 28.39 37.97 16.47
C ASP A 295 28.85 37.08 17.64
N LEU A 296 29.47 35.95 17.32
CA LEU A 296 29.96 34.99 18.32
C LEU A 296 31.41 35.24 18.75
N GLY A 297 32.06 36.27 18.19
CA GLY A 297 33.47 36.55 18.43
C GLY A 297 33.77 36.94 19.88
N ASP A 298 32.90 37.69 20.55
CA ASP A 298 33.07 38.06 21.95
C ASP A 298 32.98 36.83 22.87
N PHE A 299 32.00 35.95 22.65
CA PHE A 299 31.87 34.70 23.41
C PHE A 299 33.08 33.78 23.24
N ALA A 300 33.63 33.69 22.03
CA ALA A 300 34.85 32.93 21.77
C ALA A 300 36.05 33.56 22.51
N ARG A 301 36.19 34.89 22.50
CA ARG A 301 37.28 35.61 23.19
C ARG A 301 37.21 35.47 24.70
N GLU A 302 36.02 35.53 25.29
CA GLU A 302 35.81 35.31 26.73
C GLU A 302 36.31 33.92 27.17
N LYS A 303 36.14 32.91 26.31
CA LYS A 303 36.69 31.56 26.51
C LYS A 303 38.12 31.37 26.01
N SER A 304 38.81 32.43 25.56
CA SER A 304 40.15 32.34 24.96
C SER A 304 40.25 31.41 23.74
N LEU A 305 39.17 31.25 22.99
CA LEU A 305 39.12 30.45 21.76
C LEU A 305 39.39 31.29 20.52
N SER A 306 40.09 30.69 19.54
CA SER A 306 40.23 31.27 18.20
C SER A 306 39.00 30.93 17.34
N LEU A 307 38.28 31.92 16.84
CA LEU A 307 37.19 31.76 15.87
C LEU A 307 37.60 32.32 14.50
N GLN A 308 37.61 31.49 13.46
CA GLN A 308 38.07 31.86 12.11
C GLN A 308 37.11 31.39 11.01
N VAL A 309 37.05 32.14 9.91
CA VAL A 309 36.33 31.78 8.68
C VAL A 309 37.33 31.57 7.57
N ASP A 310 37.32 30.38 6.97
CA ASP A 310 38.26 29.98 5.92
C ASP A 310 37.51 29.53 4.67
N VAL A 311 37.98 29.94 3.49
CA VAL A 311 37.46 29.48 2.19
C VAL A 311 38.46 28.52 1.57
N ALA A 312 38.10 27.23 1.53
CA ALA A 312 39.02 26.16 1.12
C ALA A 312 38.92 25.77 -0.36
N GLY A 313 37.93 26.30 -1.09
CA GLY A 313 37.71 26.00 -2.50
C GLY A 313 36.93 27.11 -3.20
N PRO A 314 36.68 26.98 -4.53
CA PRO A 314 35.89 27.96 -5.25
C PRO A 314 34.44 27.94 -4.72
N ILE A 315 33.97 29.05 -4.17
CA ILE A 315 32.58 29.22 -3.73
C ILE A 315 31.87 30.26 -4.62
N PRO A 316 30.56 30.10 -4.89
CA PRO A 316 29.79 31.14 -5.55
C PRO A 316 29.76 32.42 -4.71
N GLU A 317 29.89 33.58 -5.35
CA GLU A 317 29.78 34.89 -4.68
C GLU A 317 28.38 35.10 -4.09
N THR A 318 27.36 34.62 -4.80
CA THR A 318 25.95 34.70 -4.42
C THR A 318 25.21 33.39 -4.66
N ILE A 319 24.32 33.04 -3.74
CA ILE A 319 23.43 31.87 -3.80
C ILE A 319 21.97 32.30 -3.64
N GLN A 320 21.04 31.48 -4.11
CA GLN A 320 19.61 31.64 -3.84
C GLN A 320 19.16 30.68 -2.72
N THR A 321 18.79 31.24 -1.57
CA THR A 321 18.29 30.51 -0.38
C THR A 321 17.60 31.48 0.57
N ASP A 322 17.00 30.98 1.65
CA ASP A 322 16.60 31.81 2.78
C ASP A 322 17.82 32.16 3.65
N GLU A 323 18.26 33.42 3.57
CA GLU A 323 19.41 33.94 4.30
C GLU A 323 19.22 33.83 5.81
N SER A 324 18.03 34.13 6.32
CA SER A 324 17.75 34.16 7.76
C SER A 324 17.88 32.76 8.36
N ARG A 325 17.31 31.76 7.70
CA ARG A 325 17.32 30.36 8.14
C ARG A 325 18.68 29.72 7.97
N LEU A 326 19.40 30.04 6.89
CA LEU A 326 20.78 29.58 6.72
C LEU A 326 21.70 30.13 7.82
N ARG A 327 21.60 31.44 8.12
CA ARG A 327 22.33 32.07 9.22
C ARG A 327 22.02 31.41 10.55
N GLU A 328 20.75 31.12 10.82
CA GLU A 328 20.29 30.46 12.04
C GLU A 328 20.87 29.05 12.22
N ILE A 329 20.92 28.26 11.14
CA ILE A 329 21.58 26.94 11.17
C ILE A 329 23.06 27.10 11.53
N ILE A 330 23.78 27.97 10.83
CA ILE A 330 25.23 28.17 11.04
C ILE A 330 25.48 28.69 12.47
N TYR A 331 24.70 29.65 12.93
CA TYR A 331 24.78 30.18 14.30
C TYR A 331 24.62 29.07 15.35
N ASN A 332 23.61 28.20 15.21
CA ASN A 332 23.40 27.08 16.15
C ASN A 332 24.58 26.09 16.15
N LEU A 333 25.18 25.80 14.99
CA LEU A 333 26.33 24.90 14.89
C LEU A 333 27.59 25.52 15.52
N VAL A 334 27.88 26.79 15.22
CA VAL A 334 29.05 27.50 15.75
C VAL A 334 28.92 27.76 17.25
N GLN A 335 27.74 28.12 17.73
CA GLN A 335 27.48 28.30 19.16
C GLN A 335 27.70 26.99 19.93
N ASN A 336 27.31 25.84 19.37
CA ASN A 336 27.61 24.54 19.99
C ASN A 336 29.12 24.25 20.00
N ALA A 337 29.83 24.52 18.90
CA ALA A 337 31.29 24.37 18.84
C ALA A 337 32.01 25.19 19.93
N ILE A 338 31.65 26.47 20.11
CA ILE A 338 32.21 27.34 21.16
C ILE A 338 31.83 26.85 22.56
N ARG A 339 30.61 26.34 22.74
CA ARG A 339 30.12 25.83 24.03
C ARG A 339 30.94 24.64 24.51
N PHE A 340 31.22 23.67 23.64
CA PHE A 340 31.88 22.40 23.99
C PHE A 340 33.39 22.36 23.73
N THR A 341 33.98 23.50 23.37
CA THR A 341 35.43 23.68 23.34
C THR A 341 35.85 24.49 24.56
N GLU A 342 36.76 23.95 25.37
CA GLU A 342 37.36 24.66 26.50
C GLU A 342 38.61 25.43 26.08
N GLU A 343 39.49 24.78 25.32
CA GLU A 343 40.72 25.36 24.79
C GLU A 343 40.89 25.02 23.30
N GLY A 344 41.50 25.93 22.54
CA GLY A 344 41.84 25.71 21.12
C GLY A 344 41.06 26.62 20.16
N SER A 345 40.43 26.03 19.16
CA SER A 345 39.87 26.80 18.04
C SER A 345 38.57 26.23 17.47
N VAL A 346 37.74 27.14 16.96
CA VAL A 346 36.57 26.86 16.13
C VAL A 346 36.79 27.49 14.76
N ARG A 347 36.61 26.72 13.69
CA ARG A 347 36.75 27.19 12.31
C ARG A 347 35.46 26.94 11.53
N ILE A 348 35.02 27.95 10.80
CA ILE A 348 33.97 27.83 9.77
C ILE A 348 34.67 27.73 8.43
N GLN A 349 34.66 26.55 7.82
CA GLN A 349 35.28 26.30 6.52
C GLN A 349 34.21 26.18 5.44
N LEU A 350 34.35 26.94 4.36
CA LEU A 350 33.45 26.92 3.21
C LEU A 350 34.15 26.29 2.01
N ASP A 351 33.48 25.34 1.36
CA ASP A 351 33.91 24.81 0.07
C ASP A 351 32.72 24.41 -0.80
N THR A 352 33.03 24.08 -2.05
CA THR A 352 32.02 23.62 -3.01
C THR A 352 32.43 22.27 -3.57
N VAL A 353 31.51 21.31 -3.53
CA VAL A 353 31.65 20.02 -4.21
C VAL A 353 30.89 20.10 -5.53
N GLN A 354 31.61 19.93 -6.64
CA GLN A 354 30.99 19.87 -7.96
C GLN A 354 30.03 18.68 -8.02
N THR A 355 28.84 18.93 -8.53
CA THR A 355 27.87 17.91 -8.90
C THR A 355 27.85 17.75 -10.41
N ASP A 356 27.12 16.77 -10.93
CA ASP A 356 26.92 16.59 -12.37
C ASP A 356 26.26 17.82 -13.05
N ASP A 357 25.67 18.72 -12.25
CA ASP A 357 25.04 19.97 -12.68
C ASP A 357 25.83 21.19 -12.18
N TRP A 358 26.62 21.79 -13.07
CA TRP A 358 27.46 22.96 -12.78
C TRP A 358 26.70 24.20 -12.31
N ASN A 359 25.39 24.31 -12.59
CA ASN A 359 24.56 25.42 -12.12
C ASN A 359 23.95 25.15 -10.74
N ARG A 360 24.13 23.94 -10.20
CA ARG A 360 23.62 23.54 -8.88
C ARG A 360 24.68 22.79 -8.07
N PRO A 361 25.78 23.46 -7.72
CA PRO A 361 26.80 22.83 -6.91
C PRO A 361 26.31 22.60 -5.47
N ASN A 362 26.98 21.67 -4.77
CA ASN A 362 26.77 21.47 -3.35
C ASN A 362 27.73 22.36 -2.57
N LEU A 363 27.19 23.42 -1.96
CA LEU A 363 27.93 24.28 -1.05
C LEU A 363 28.00 23.60 0.32
N ARG A 364 29.20 23.51 0.91
CA ARG A 364 29.37 22.96 2.25
C ARG A 364 29.89 24.01 3.23
N PHE A 365 29.28 24.01 4.41
CA PHE A 365 29.79 24.70 5.59
C PHE A 365 30.25 23.64 6.58
N GLN A 366 31.53 23.66 6.92
CA GLN A 366 32.12 22.76 7.91
C GLN A 366 32.48 23.57 9.15
N ILE A 367 31.82 23.27 10.27
CA ILE A 367 32.12 23.85 11.57
C ILE A 367 33.02 22.85 12.28
N ILE A 368 34.29 23.19 12.40
CA ILE A 368 35.36 22.33 12.94
C ILE A 368 35.75 22.88 14.31
N ASP A 369 35.59 22.07 15.35
CA ASP A 369 35.99 22.39 16.72
C ASP A 369 37.09 21.44 17.21
N THR A 370 37.84 21.88 18.21
CA THR A 370 38.86 21.08 18.92
C THR A 370 38.39 20.67 20.32
N GLY A 371 37.08 20.57 20.52
CA GLY A 371 36.49 20.32 21.83
C GLY A 371 36.53 18.85 22.25
N ILE A 372 35.67 18.50 23.21
CA ILE A 372 35.59 17.15 23.82
C ILE A 372 35.22 16.02 22.86
N GLY A 373 34.73 16.37 21.66
CA GLY A 373 34.23 15.39 20.70
C GLY A 373 32.98 14.65 21.17
N VAL A 374 32.52 13.69 20.38
CA VAL A 374 31.26 12.97 20.58
C VAL A 374 31.49 11.47 20.39
N PRO A 375 31.20 10.64 21.40
CA PRO A 375 31.23 9.17 21.26
C PRO A 375 30.33 8.67 20.13
N LEU A 376 30.80 7.68 19.37
CA LEU A 376 30.11 7.16 18.18
C LEU A 376 28.67 6.71 18.48
N GLU A 377 28.44 6.14 19.67
CA GLU A 377 27.12 5.70 20.15
C GLU A 377 26.09 6.82 20.33
N HIS A 378 26.55 8.07 20.49
CA HIS A 378 25.69 9.22 20.72
C HIS A 378 25.52 10.12 19.49
N GLN A 379 26.39 10.00 18.48
CA GLN A 379 26.35 10.83 17.27
C GLN A 379 25.01 10.75 16.53
N GLY A 380 24.37 9.57 16.49
CA GLY A 380 23.06 9.37 15.87
C GLY A 380 21.92 10.12 16.56
N ASN A 381 22.04 10.32 17.87
CA ASN A 381 20.98 10.87 18.72
C ASN A 381 21.13 12.37 18.97
N LEU A 382 22.27 12.98 18.63
CA LEU A 382 22.53 14.43 18.84
C LEU A 382 21.48 15.37 18.25
N PHE A 383 20.77 14.92 17.23
CA PHE A 383 19.74 15.70 16.56
C PHE A 383 18.32 15.28 16.97
N GLU A 384 18.19 14.38 17.95
CA GLU A 384 16.91 14.10 18.59
C GLU A 384 16.54 15.24 19.54
N PRO A 385 15.26 15.65 19.59
CA PRO A 385 14.81 16.69 20.51
C PRO A 385 15.21 16.36 21.94
N PHE A 386 15.75 17.34 22.67
CA PHE A 386 16.13 17.23 24.10
C PHE A 386 17.26 16.26 24.41
N PHE A 387 17.86 15.63 23.41
CA PHE A 387 19.03 14.79 23.64
C PHE A 387 20.20 15.65 24.13
N ARG A 388 20.81 15.24 25.24
CA ARG A 388 21.96 15.90 25.85
C ARG A 388 22.95 14.86 26.35
N LEU A 389 24.22 15.08 26.07
CA LEU A 389 25.29 14.31 26.69
C LEU A 389 25.40 14.71 28.16
N ARG A 390 25.53 13.72 29.04
CA ARG A 390 25.86 13.98 30.45
C ARG A 390 27.31 14.43 30.53
N ASP A 391 27.54 15.50 31.28
CA ASP A 391 28.89 16.02 31.49
C ASP A 391 29.72 15.01 32.29
N PRO A 392 30.98 14.69 31.90
CA PRO A 392 31.83 13.76 32.65
C PRO A 392 32.09 14.19 34.11
N GLY A 393 31.93 15.48 34.41
CA GLY A 393 32.08 16.06 35.75
C GLY A 393 30.83 16.09 36.63
N GLY A 394 29.68 15.57 36.17
CA GLY A 394 28.44 15.51 36.96
C GLY A 394 27.72 16.85 37.17
N GLY A 395 28.15 17.92 36.49
CA GLY A 395 27.43 19.19 36.42
C GLY A 395 26.15 19.10 35.60
N GLU A 396 25.24 20.07 35.78
CA GLU A 396 24.03 20.18 34.95
C GLU A 396 24.43 20.42 33.48
N ALA A 397 23.90 19.60 32.57
CA ALA A 397 24.14 19.74 31.13
C ALA A 397 23.59 21.09 30.64
N ALA A 398 24.47 22.02 30.28
CA ALA A 398 24.10 23.36 29.85
C ALA A 398 23.39 23.36 28.48
N GLY A 399 22.15 23.86 28.43
CA GLY A 399 21.38 24.10 27.19
C GLY A 399 20.08 23.29 27.07
N THR A 400 19.18 23.74 26.18
CA THR A 400 17.83 23.19 25.96
C THR A 400 17.82 21.82 25.25
N GLY A 401 18.92 21.46 24.57
CA GLY A 401 18.97 20.29 23.68
C GLY A 401 18.16 20.46 22.37
N LEU A 402 17.63 21.66 22.12
CA LEU A 402 16.84 21.95 20.92
C LEU A 402 17.65 22.54 19.77
N GLY A 403 18.80 23.17 20.04
CA GLY A 403 19.57 23.90 19.01
C GLY A 403 20.00 23.05 17.81
N LEU A 404 20.57 21.86 18.04
CA LEU A 404 20.95 20.94 16.94
C LEU A 404 19.73 20.34 16.23
N THR A 405 18.67 20.06 16.98
CA THR A 405 17.40 19.58 16.44
C THR A 405 16.80 20.62 15.49
N LEU A 406 16.77 21.89 15.91
CA LEU A 406 16.27 23.01 15.13
C LEU A 406 17.12 23.20 13.87
N ALA A 407 18.45 23.21 14.00
CA ALA A 407 19.36 23.27 12.86
C ALA A 407 19.08 22.17 11.82
N LYS A 408 18.85 20.92 12.26
CA LYS A 408 18.51 19.82 11.35
C LYS A 408 17.14 19.97 10.69
N ARG A 409 16.15 20.51 11.41
CA ARG A 409 14.80 20.76 10.87
C ARG A 409 14.83 21.88 9.84
N LEU A 410 15.50 22.99 10.14
CA LEU A 410 15.72 24.09 9.21
C LEU A 410 16.52 23.65 7.98
N ALA A 411 17.58 22.86 8.15
CA ALA A 411 18.32 22.31 7.02
C ALA A 411 17.40 21.51 6.09
N ARG A 412 16.56 20.63 6.64
CA ARG A 412 15.57 19.88 5.84
C ARG A 412 14.58 20.80 5.11
N LEU A 413 14.11 21.88 5.73
CA LEU A 413 13.25 22.87 5.09
C LEU A 413 13.93 23.55 3.89
N LEU A 414 15.24 23.80 3.99
CA LEU A 414 16.06 24.35 2.89
C LEU A 414 16.50 23.29 1.86
N GLY A 415 16.14 22.01 2.05
CA GLY A 415 16.64 20.92 1.22
C GLY A 415 18.14 20.62 1.42
N ALA A 416 18.70 21.01 2.56
CA ALA A 416 20.06 20.74 2.99
C ALA A 416 20.16 19.51 3.90
N GLU A 417 21.38 18.99 4.03
CA GLU A 417 21.73 17.88 4.91
C GLU A 417 22.77 18.32 5.94
N ILE A 418 22.63 17.88 7.19
CA ILE A 418 23.65 18.04 8.24
C ILE A 418 24.19 16.68 8.64
N SER A 419 25.51 16.54 8.62
CA SER A 419 26.25 15.36 9.10
C SER A 419 27.30 15.76 10.15
N ILE A 420 27.78 14.78 10.91
CA ILE A 420 28.82 14.95 11.92
C ILE A 420 29.93 13.91 11.69
N GLY A 421 31.17 14.35 11.80
CA GLY A 421 32.33 13.48 12.02
C GLY A 421 33.00 13.91 13.31
N SER A 422 33.12 13.03 14.29
CA SER A 422 33.68 13.37 15.60
C SER A 422 34.41 12.18 16.21
N LEU A 423 35.47 12.48 16.97
CA LEU A 423 36.23 11.53 17.75
C LEU A 423 36.34 12.09 19.18
N PRO A 424 36.11 11.27 20.23
CA PRO A 424 36.30 11.70 21.61
C PRO A 424 37.69 12.32 21.82
N ASP A 425 37.72 13.44 22.54
CA ASP A 425 38.89 14.24 22.91
C ASP A 425 39.71 14.78 21.73
N GLN A 426 39.14 14.77 20.51
CA GLN A 426 39.78 15.28 19.29
C GLN A 426 38.93 16.34 18.57
N GLY A 427 37.76 16.67 19.11
CA GLY A 427 36.82 17.64 18.54
C GLY A 427 35.82 17.04 17.55
N SER A 428 35.02 17.91 16.95
CA SER A 428 33.96 17.54 16.01
C SER A 428 33.98 18.39 14.75
N THR A 429 33.43 17.83 13.67
CA THR A 429 33.16 18.52 12.43
C THR A 429 31.70 18.34 12.06
N PHE A 430 30.92 19.41 12.19
CA PHE A 430 29.54 19.46 11.68
C PHE A 430 29.57 19.97 10.25
N THR A 431 29.03 19.20 9.31
CA THR A 431 29.00 19.54 7.89
C THR A 431 27.56 19.79 7.45
N LEU A 432 27.24 21.03 7.11
CA LEU A 432 26.00 21.41 6.42
C LEU A 432 26.26 21.41 4.91
N THR A 433 25.48 20.63 4.15
CA THR A 433 25.54 20.56 2.69
C THR A 433 24.24 21.07 2.09
N LEU A 434 24.30 22.16 1.34
CA LEU A 434 23.15 22.78 0.68
C LEU A 434 23.36 22.77 -0.83
N ARG A 435 22.37 22.27 -1.57
CA ARG A 435 22.35 22.36 -3.03
C ARG A 435 21.83 23.74 -3.43
N VAL A 436 22.72 24.60 -3.90
CA VAL A 436 22.40 26.01 -4.18
C VAL A 436 22.24 26.25 -5.66
N SER A 437 21.30 27.11 -6.05
CA SER A 437 21.31 27.69 -7.39
C SER A 437 22.20 28.93 -7.36
N THR A 438 23.16 28.99 -8.27
CA THR A 438 24.00 30.18 -8.42
C THR A 438 23.20 31.22 -9.21
N ALA A 439 23.12 32.45 -8.71
CA ALA A 439 22.68 33.54 -9.55
C ALA A 439 23.74 33.73 -10.64
N PRO A 440 23.36 33.96 -11.92
CA PRO A 440 24.34 34.31 -12.93
C PRO A 440 25.06 35.56 -12.45
N ALA A 441 26.40 35.49 -12.36
CA ALA A 441 27.23 36.65 -12.09
C ALA A 441 26.75 37.76 -13.03
N SER A 442 26.24 38.86 -12.47
CA SER A 442 25.91 40.03 -13.25
C SER A 442 27.16 40.39 -14.04
N SER A 443 27.10 40.18 -15.36
CA SER A 443 28.12 40.68 -16.27
C SER A 443 28.32 42.16 -15.94
N PRO A 444 29.55 42.67 -15.81
CA PRO A 444 29.79 44.08 -15.52
C PRO A 444 29.31 44.90 -16.71
N ALA A 445 28.03 45.26 -16.71
CA ALA A 445 27.42 46.13 -17.69
C ALA A 445 27.53 47.58 -17.19
N ASP A 446 28.21 48.39 -18.01
CA ASP A 446 28.35 49.84 -17.98
C ASP A 446 29.16 50.48 -16.84
N VAL A 447 30.47 50.23 -16.86
CA VAL A 447 31.40 51.36 -16.73
C VAL A 447 31.30 52.16 -18.03
N ALA A 448 30.43 53.16 -18.05
CA ALA A 448 30.39 54.15 -19.11
C ALA A 448 31.79 54.77 -19.27
N LEU A 449 32.48 54.43 -20.36
CA LEU A 449 33.72 55.09 -20.77
C LEU A 449 33.43 56.59 -20.94
N PRO A 450 34.22 57.50 -20.33
CA PRO A 450 34.01 58.92 -20.50
C PRO A 450 34.18 59.30 -21.97
N ALA A 451 33.16 59.92 -22.54
CA ALA A 451 33.15 60.38 -23.92
C ALA A 451 34.36 61.30 -24.20
N THR A 452 35.16 60.94 -25.21
CA THR A 452 36.24 61.76 -25.73
C THR A 452 35.69 63.08 -26.30
N PRO A 453 36.34 64.22 -26.06
CA PRO A 453 35.84 65.50 -26.57
C PRO A 453 36.03 65.56 -28.09
N ARG A 454 34.92 65.75 -28.83
CA ARG A 454 34.96 66.06 -30.26
C ARG A 454 35.74 67.35 -30.49
N ARG A 455 36.85 67.25 -31.23
CA ARG A 455 37.56 68.40 -31.81
C ARG A 455 36.58 69.23 -32.65
N ARG A 456 36.47 70.53 -32.35
CA ARG A 456 35.97 71.55 -33.28
C ARG A 456 36.97 71.66 -34.44
N GLY A 457 36.59 71.18 -35.61
CA GLY A 457 37.16 71.63 -36.87
C GLY A 457 36.40 72.88 -37.31
N GLY A 458 37.13 73.97 -37.52
CA GLY A 458 36.64 75.16 -38.20
C GLY A 458 36.71 75.01 -39.72
N GLU A 459 36.11 76.01 -40.37
CA GLU A 459 35.97 76.37 -41.80
C GLU A 459 34.47 76.49 -42.12
N ALA A 460 33.90 77.65 -42.44
CA ALA A 460 34.44 78.87 -43.06
C ALA A 460 34.07 80.17 -42.31
#